data_AF-A0A523K8Z7-F1
#
_entry.id   AF-A0A523K8Z7-F1
#
_cell.length_a   1.000
_cell.length_b   1.000
_cell.length_c   1.000
_cell.angle_alpha   90.00
_cell.angle_beta   90.00
_cell.angle_gamma   90.00
#
_symmetry.space_group_name_H-M   'P 1'
#
loop_
_entity.id
_entity.type
_entity.pdbx_description
1 polymer ?
#
loop_
_entity_poly.entity_id
_entity_poly.type
_entity_poly.pdbx_seq_one_letter_code
_entity_poly.pdbx_strand_id
1 'polypeptide(L)'
;KRGRDGSGKANLRAEDGATVWGALYELDASHWKFLDACEPGYTRFTVQVELGRAAPSEAQTYRSRLLTAEPVPFASYKRLMLDGAHEHGLPDDWIRFLLALPEKPDL
;
A
#
# COMPACT_ATOMS: atom_id res chain seq x y z
N LYS A 1 -1.89 9.01 -3.26
CA LYS A 1 -2.24 10.07 -2.28
C LYS A 1 -1.22 11.20 -2.37
N ARG A 2 -1.62 12.46 -2.18
CA ARG A 2 -0.68 13.60 -2.11
C ARG A 2 0.15 13.54 -0.83
N GLY A 3 1.46 13.32 -0.95
CA GLY A 3 2.42 13.40 0.14
C GLY A 3 2.64 14.84 0.60
N ARG A 4 3.05 15.02 1.87
CA ARG A 4 3.39 16.34 2.42
C ARG A 4 4.67 16.92 1.79
N ASP A 5 5.55 16.04 1.35
CA ASP A 5 6.81 16.30 0.65
C ASP A 5 6.62 16.51 -0.87
N GLY A 6 5.37 16.57 -1.35
CA GLY A 6 5.05 16.70 -2.77
C GLY A 6 5.24 15.41 -3.59
N SER A 7 5.59 14.28 -2.96
CA SER A 7 5.62 12.98 -3.66
C SER A 7 4.25 12.28 -3.66
N GLY A 8 4.05 11.35 -4.58
CA GLY A 8 2.95 10.39 -4.53
C GLY A 8 3.21 9.32 -3.46
N LYS A 9 2.20 9.01 -2.65
CA LYS A 9 2.21 7.86 -1.72
C LYS A 9 1.21 6.79 -2.18
N ALA A 10 1.49 5.53 -1.87
CA ALA A 10 0.66 4.38 -2.24
C ALA A 10 -0.79 4.56 -1.75
N ASN A 11 -1.76 4.14 -2.54
CA ASN A 11 -3.18 4.25 -2.18
C ASN A 11 -3.98 3.20 -2.92
N LEU A 12 -5.18 2.90 -2.42
CA LEU A 12 -6.10 1.93 -3.03
C LEU A 12 -7.33 2.64 -3.59
N ARG A 13 -7.83 2.14 -4.72
CA ARG A 13 -9.16 2.47 -5.26
C ARG A 13 -9.85 1.19 -5.69
N ALA A 14 -11.18 1.18 -5.65
CA ALA A 14 -11.93 0.08 -6.22
C ALA A 14 -11.83 0.15 -7.76
N GLU A 15 -11.52 -0.98 -8.37
CA GLU A 15 -11.37 -1.12 -9.82
C GLU A 15 -11.67 -2.57 -10.20
N ASP A 16 -12.69 -2.77 -11.04
CA ASP A 16 -13.16 -4.11 -11.40
C ASP A 16 -12.08 -4.86 -12.18
N GLY A 17 -11.81 -6.11 -11.79
CA GLY A 17 -10.78 -6.95 -12.40
C GLY A 17 -9.33 -6.59 -12.02
N ALA A 18 -9.13 -5.59 -11.15
CA ALA A 18 -7.80 -5.28 -10.62
C ALA A 18 -7.49 -6.08 -9.35
N THR A 19 -6.21 -6.35 -9.15
CA THR A 19 -5.71 -7.07 -7.97
C THR A 19 -4.54 -6.30 -7.36
N VAL A 20 -4.47 -6.31 -6.02
CA VAL A 20 -3.35 -5.75 -5.27
C VAL A 20 -2.79 -6.82 -4.35
N TRP A 21 -1.47 -7.01 -4.41
CA TRP A 21 -0.75 -7.86 -3.48
C TRP A 21 -0.22 -7.05 -2.31
N GLY A 22 -0.18 -7.66 -1.13
CA GLY A 22 0.35 -7.08 0.09
C GLY A 22 0.66 -8.14 1.14
N ALA A 23 1.11 -7.70 2.30
CA ALA A 23 1.36 -8.55 3.46
C ALA A 23 0.23 -8.39 4.49
N LEU A 24 -0.23 -9.50 5.06
CA LEU A 24 -1.20 -9.52 6.15
C LEU A 24 -0.48 -9.71 7.47
N TYR A 25 -0.73 -8.80 8.43
CA TYR A 25 -0.14 -8.85 9.77
C TYR A 25 -1.22 -9.07 10.81
N GLU A 26 -0.90 -9.87 11.82
CA GLU A 26 -1.70 -9.99 13.03
C GLU A 26 -1.25 -8.92 14.04
N LEU A 27 -2.22 -8.22 14.63
CA LEU A 27 -1.97 -7.09 15.52
C LEU A 27 -2.88 -7.17 16.74
N ASP A 28 -2.36 -6.81 17.91
CA ASP A 28 -3.20 -6.54 19.08
C ASP A 28 -4.07 -5.29 18.84
N ALA A 29 -5.31 -5.33 19.36
CA ALA A 29 -6.27 -4.25 19.19
C ALA A 29 -5.80 -2.91 19.78
N SER A 30 -4.91 -2.92 20.76
CA SER A 30 -4.32 -1.71 21.34
C SER A 30 -3.47 -0.91 20.35
N HIS A 31 -2.96 -1.52 19.28
CA HIS A 31 -2.13 -0.84 18.28
C HIS A 31 -2.92 0.08 17.35
N TRP A 32 -4.25 -0.09 17.25
CA TRP A 32 -5.04 0.68 16.28
C TRP A 32 -4.94 2.18 16.45
N LYS A 33 -4.97 2.67 17.70
CA LYS A 33 -4.88 4.10 17.98
C LYS A 33 -3.54 4.69 17.51
N PHE A 34 -2.46 3.92 17.64
CA PHE A 34 -1.14 4.33 17.17
C PHE A 34 -1.06 4.34 15.64
N LEU A 35 -1.52 3.27 14.99
CA LEU A 35 -1.52 3.17 13.53
C LEU A 35 -2.38 4.25 12.87
N ASP A 36 -3.57 4.51 13.43
CA ASP A 36 -4.46 5.58 12.95
C ASP A 36 -3.79 6.97 13.05
N ALA A 37 -2.91 7.20 14.04
CA ALA A 37 -2.14 8.44 14.17
C ALA A 37 -0.95 8.54 13.20
N CYS A 38 -0.35 7.39 12.83
CA CYS A 38 0.75 7.31 11.89
C CYS A 38 0.34 7.52 10.42
N GLU A 39 -0.96 7.42 10.11
CA GLU A 39 -1.50 7.46 8.75
C GLU A 39 -2.28 8.75 8.41
N PRO A 40 -1.70 9.96 8.60
CA PRO A 40 -2.43 11.21 8.39
C PRO A 40 -2.87 11.37 6.93
N GLY A 41 -4.18 11.59 6.78
CA GLY A 41 -4.84 11.74 5.48
C GLY A 41 -5.33 10.43 4.88
N TYR A 42 -5.22 9.31 5.58
CA TYR A 42 -5.92 8.07 5.26
C TYR A 42 -7.07 7.84 6.25
N THR A 43 -8.01 7.00 5.84
CA THR A 43 -9.08 6.47 6.68
C THR A 43 -9.02 4.95 6.63
N ARG A 44 -9.09 4.33 7.81
CA ARG A 44 -9.13 2.88 7.94
C ARG A 44 -10.44 2.32 7.38
N PHE A 45 -10.36 1.18 6.71
CA PHE A 45 -11.51 0.47 6.16
C PHE A 45 -11.26 -1.04 6.09
N THR A 46 -12.35 -1.79 6.13
CA THR A 46 -12.34 -3.25 6.01
C THR A 46 -12.17 -3.70 4.56
N VAL A 47 -11.35 -4.72 4.35
CA VAL A 47 -11.17 -5.45 3.09
C VAL A 47 -11.31 -6.95 3.31
N GLN A 48 -11.68 -7.67 2.26
CA GLN A 48 -11.56 -9.13 2.20
C GLN A 48 -10.27 -9.45 1.45
N VAL A 49 -9.41 -10.29 2.03
CA VAL A 49 -8.13 -10.68 1.44
C VAL A 49 -8.10 -12.18 1.19
N GLU A 50 -7.57 -12.58 0.03
CA GLU A 50 -7.39 -13.98 -0.33
C GLU A 50 -6.01 -14.47 0.13
N LEU A 51 -5.97 -15.61 0.82
CA LEU A 51 -4.74 -16.24 1.30
C LEU A 51 -4.57 -17.59 0.58
N GLY A 52 -4.10 -17.54 -0.67
CA GLY A 52 -3.90 -18.73 -1.49
C GLY A 52 -5.21 -19.49 -1.72
N ARG A 53 -5.28 -20.76 -1.27
CA ARG A 53 -6.49 -21.60 -1.39
C ARG A 53 -7.40 -21.58 -0.16
N ALA A 54 -7.06 -20.79 0.87
CA ALA A 54 -7.88 -20.69 2.07
C ALA A 54 -9.12 -19.82 1.82
N ALA A 55 -10.07 -19.86 2.75
CA ALA A 55 -11.19 -18.92 2.74
C ALA A 55 -10.66 -17.47 2.85
N PRO A 56 -11.36 -16.49 2.24
CA PRO A 56 -11.02 -15.09 2.42
C PRO A 56 -11.04 -14.68 3.90
N SER A 57 -10.09 -13.83 4.28
CA SER A 57 -9.98 -13.27 5.62
C SER A 57 -10.42 -11.81 5.62
N GLU A 58 -11.12 -11.39 6.67
CA GLU A 58 -11.38 -9.98 6.90
C GLU A 58 -10.13 -9.30 7.48
N ALA A 59 -9.74 -8.17 6.90
CA ALA A 59 -8.60 -7.37 7.34
C ALA A 59 -8.91 -5.88 7.32
N GLN A 60 -8.09 -5.10 8.03
CA GLN A 60 -8.17 -3.64 8.03
C GLN A 60 -7.00 -3.05 7.24
N THR A 61 -7.26 -2.02 6.44
CA THR A 61 -6.21 -1.27 5.73
C THR A 61 -6.61 0.21 5.59
N TYR A 62 -5.77 1.01 4.95
CA TYR A 62 -5.89 2.45 4.91
C TYR A 62 -6.06 2.96 3.47
N ARG A 63 -7.04 3.84 3.25
CA ARG A 63 -7.25 4.53 1.97
C ARG A 63 -7.40 6.03 2.16
N SER A 64 -6.82 6.80 1.27
CA SER A 64 -6.95 8.25 1.23
C SER A 64 -7.88 8.71 0.11
N ARG A 65 -8.67 9.75 0.40
CA ARG A 65 -9.40 10.54 -0.61
C ARG A 65 -8.60 11.74 -1.11
N LEU A 66 -7.42 12.00 -0.54
CA LEU A 66 -6.53 13.10 -0.92
C LEU A 66 -5.65 12.66 -2.10
N LEU A 67 -6.16 12.85 -3.30
CA LEU A 67 -5.47 12.48 -4.54
C LEU A 67 -4.50 13.58 -4.99
N THR A 68 -3.58 13.22 -5.88
CA THR A 68 -2.62 14.13 -6.52
C THR A 68 -2.71 13.93 -8.02
N ALA A 69 -2.56 15.01 -8.80
CA ALA A 69 -2.44 14.92 -10.26
C ALA A 69 -1.08 14.36 -10.70
N GLU A 70 -0.09 14.39 -9.81
CA GLU A 70 1.26 13.85 -10.03
C GLU A 70 1.53 12.71 -9.03
N PRO A 71 1.04 11.48 -9.27
CA PRO A 71 1.16 10.36 -8.33
C PRO A 71 2.53 9.66 -8.43
N VAL A 72 3.62 10.41 -8.53
CA VAL A 72 4.98 9.86 -8.68
C VAL A 72 5.68 9.80 -7.31
N PRO A 73 6.02 8.60 -6.79
CA PRO A 73 6.75 8.45 -5.55
C PRO A 73 8.22 8.87 -5.70
N PHE A 74 8.86 9.13 -4.56
CA PHE A 74 10.33 9.19 -4.52
C PHE A 74 10.95 7.81 -4.73
N ALA A 75 12.18 7.80 -5.27
CA ALA A 75 12.95 6.58 -5.48
C ALA A 75 13.13 5.77 -4.19
N SER A 76 13.45 6.43 -3.06
CA SER A 76 13.54 5.77 -1.75
C SER A 76 12.25 5.05 -1.33
N TYR A 77 11.09 5.68 -1.58
CA TYR A 77 9.79 5.09 -1.23
C TYR A 77 9.43 3.91 -2.13
N LYS A 78 9.71 3.99 -3.43
CA LYS A 78 9.55 2.85 -4.34
C LYS A 78 10.48 1.71 -3.96
N ARG A 79 11.73 2.01 -3.59
CA ARG A 79 12.68 1.00 -3.11
C ARG A 79 12.15 0.27 -1.87
N LEU A 80 11.58 0.99 -0.91
CA LEU A 80 10.97 0.39 0.28
C LEU A 80 9.82 -0.58 -0.08
N MET A 81 8.96 -0.22 -1.04
CA MET A 81 7.90 -1.12 -1.51
C MET A 81 8.46 -2.39 -2.16
N LEU A 82 9.53 -2.26 -2.95
CA LEU A 82 10.19 -3.39 -3.61
C LEU A 82 10.87 -4.31 -2.60
N ASP A 83 11.62 -3.75 -1.65
CA ASP A 83 12.30 -4.52 -0.62
C ASP A 83 11.29 -5.32 0.23
N GLY A 84 10.18 -4.69 0.64
CA GLY A 84 9.10 -5.39 1.33
C GLY A 84 8.40 -6.46 0.48
N ALA A 85 8.20 -6.20 -0.83
CA ALA A 85 7.64 -7.20 -1.74
C ALA A 85 8.54 -8.43 -1.89
N HIS A 86 9.85 -8.23 -1.98
CA HIS A 86 10.83 -9.31 -2.02
C HIS A 86 10.91 -10.07 -0.69
N GLU A 87 10.95 -9.35 0.44
CA GLU A 87 11.01 -9.94 1.78
C GLU A 87 9.83 -10.88 2.05
N HIS A 88 8.63 -10.50 1.62
CA HIS A 88 7.42 -11.29 1.80
C HIS A 88 7.13 -12.28 0.65
N GLY A 89 8.03 -12.40 -0.33
CA GLY A 89 7.88 -13.33 -1.45
C GLY A 89 6.62 -13.09 -2.29
N LEU A 90 6.27 -11.81 -2.51
CA LEU A 90 5.14 -11.47 -3.38
C LEU A 90 5.42 -11.92 -4.82
N PRO A 91 4.37 -12.17 -5.64
CA PRO A 91 4.54 -12.69 -6.99
C PRO A 91 5.44 -11.83 -7.89
N ASP A 92 6.21 -12.50 -8.76
CA ASP A 92 7.16 -11.84 -9.65
C ASP A 92 6.51 -10.82 -10.59
N ASP A 93 5.29 -11.09 -11.07
CA ASP A 93 4.52 -10.18 -11.90
C ASP A 93 4.13 -8.90 -11.15
N TRP A 94 3.79 -9.01 -9.87
CA TRP A 94 3.58 -7.87 -8.99
C TRP A 94 4.86 -7.06 -8.76
N ILE A 95 5.99 -7.73 -8.52
CA ILE A 95 7.30 -7.07 -8.37
C ILE A 95 7.68 -6.34 -9.66
N ARG A 96 7.49 -6.96 -10.83
CA ARG A 96 7.72 -6.31 -12.14
C ARG A 96 6.81 -5.10 -12.34
N PHE A 97 5.55 -5.19 -11.92
CA PHE A 97 4.63 -4.05 -11.94
C PHE A 97 5.15 -2.89 -11.08
N LEU A 98 5.56 -3.16 -9.83
CA LEU A 98 6.13 -2.14 -8.95
C LEU A 98 7.40 -1.52 -9.53
N LEU A 99 8.29 -2.32 -10.14
CA LEU A 99 9.51 -1.85 -10.81
C LEU A 99 9.21 -0.89 -11.97
N ALA A 100 8.14 -1.14 -12.72
CA ALA A 100 7.75 -0.34 -13.87
C ALA A 100 7.08 1.00 -13.50
N LEU A 101 6.67 1.20 -12.25
CA LEU A 101 6.10 2.47 -11.79
C LEU A 101 7.14 3.61 -11.92
N PRO A 102 6.71 4.82 -12.31
CA PRO A 102 7.61 5.97 -12.36
C PRO A 102 8.10 6.33 -10.95
N GLU A 103 9.27 6.95 -10.88
CA GLU A 103 9.83 7.51 -9.65
C GLU A 103 10.49 8.85 -9.97
N LYS A 104 10.69 9.67 -8.93
CA LYS A 104 11.47 10.90 -9.02
C LYS A 104 12.62 10.87 -8.01
N PRO A 105 13.72 11.62 -8.26
CA PRO A 105 14.82 11.73 -7.32
C PRO A 105 14.33 12.21 -5.95
N ASP A 106 14.96 11.70 -4.90
CA ASP A 106 14.81 12.23 -3.55
C ASP A 106 15.25 13.71 -3.49
N LEU A 107 14.71 14.45 -2.52
CA LEU A 107 15.02 15.88 -2.28
C LEU A 107 16.38 16.08 -1.61
#